data_AF-A0A7C9VNR6-F1
#
_entry.id   AF-A0A7C9VNR6-F1
#
_cell.length_a   1.000
_cell.length_b   1.000
_cell.length_c   1.000
_cell.angle_alpha   90.00
_cell.angle_beta   90.00
_cell.angle_gamma   90.00
#
_symmetry.space_group_name_H-M   'P 1'
#
loop_
_entity.id
_entity.type
_entity.pdbx_description
1 polymer ?
#
loop_
_entity_poly.entity_id
_entity_poly.type
_entity_poly.pdbx_seq_one_letter_code
_entity_poly.pdbx_strand_id
1 'polypeptide(L)' 'MTAGRVKSFADIATKEKKVERHIRLLAPLAFVAPSIVQSIIEGAAPANLTVTELAKSSVHSWRQQHHLLKVSSKR' A
#
# COMPACT_ATOMS: atom_id res chain seq x y z
N MET A 1 -12.46 -15.74 13.22
CA MET A 1 -12.37 -14.78 12.11
C MET A 1 -13.16 -13.53 12.46
N THR A 2 -12.52 -12.53 13.05
CA THR A 2 -13.17 -11.26 13.40
C THR A 2 -13.27 -10.41 12.14
N ALA A 3 -14.43 -10.43 11.48
CA ALA A 3 -14.73 -9.49 10.41
C ALA A 3 -14.57 -8.05 10.93
N GLY A 4 -13.74 -7.27 10.23
CA GLY A 4 -13.39 -5.90 10.59
C GLY A 4 -14.61 -5.00 10.66
N ARG A 5 -15.02 -4.63 11.87
CA ARG A 5 -16.02 -3.57 12.10
C ARG A 5 -15.29 -2.30 12.49
N VAL A 6 -14.75 -1.60 11.51
CA VAL A 6 -14.30 -0.22 11.66
C VAL A 6 -15.24 0.65 10.84
N LYS A 7 -15.85 1.67 11.47
CA LYS A 7 -16.93 2.45 10.84
C LYS A 7 -16.38 3.61 10.01
N SER A 8 -15.15 4.05 10.31
CA SER A 8 -14.52 5.18 9.64
C SER A 8 -12.98 5.12 9.66
N PHE A 9 -12.33 5.95 8.84
CA PHE A 9 -10.87 6.16 8.95
C PHE A 9 -10.46 6.85 10.24
N ALA A 10 -11.33 7.67 10.84
CA ALA A 10 -11.08 8.27 12.15
C ALA A 10 -11.00 7.20 13.25
N ASP A 11 -11.88 6.21 13.21
CA ASP A 11 -11.86 5.09 14.17
C ASP A 11 -10.53 4.32 14.09
N ILE A 12 -10.06 4.05 12.86
CA ILE A 12 -8.77 3.41 12.62
C ILE A 12 -7.64 4.30 13.14
N ALA A 13 -7.69 5.61 12.87
CA ALA A 13 -6.67 6.56 13.32
C ALA A 13 -6.55 6.60 14.84
N THR A 14 -7.66 6.64 15.57
CA THR A 14 -7.70 6.56 17.03
C THR A 14 -7.12 5.24 17.54
N LYS A 15 -7.53 4.10 16.95
CA LYS A 15 -7.05 2.77 17.35
C LYS A 15 -5.54 2.61 17.14
N GLU A 16 -5.03 3.07 16.00
CA GLU A 16 -3.62 2.95 15.60
C GLU A 16 -2.74 4.08 16.17
N LYS A 17 -3.30 5.02 16.95
CA LYS A 17 -2.63 6.22 17.47
C LYS A 17 -1.95 7.04 16.36
N LYS A 18 -2.66 7.21 15.24
CA LYS A 18 -2.23 7.98 14.07
C LYS A 18 -3.21 9.12 13.79
N VAL A 19 -2.81 10.03 12.90
CA VAL A 19 -3.72 11.04 12.34
C VAL A 19 -4.49 10.45 11.16
N GLU A 20 -5.75 10.89 11.00
CA GLU A 20 -6.63 10.37 9.95
C GLU A 20 -6.06 10.55 8.54
N ARG A 21 -5.38 11.68 8.27
CA ARG A 21 -4.66 11.91 7.01
C ARG A 21 -3.67 10.79 6.67
N HIS A 22 -2.98 10.25 7.67
CA HIS A 22 -2.02 9.17 7.48
C HIS A 22 -2.73 7.84 7.19
N ILE A 23 -3.84 7.56 7.89
CA ILE A 23 -4.66 6.37 7.59
C ILE A 23 -5.22 6.45 6.17
N ARG A 24 -5.70 7.62 5.71
CA ARG A 24 -6.16 7.82 4.33
C ARG A 24 -5.06 7.58 3.29
N LEU A 25 -3.80 7.94 3.60
CA LEU A 25 -2.66 7.62 2.75
C LEU A 25 -2.43 6.10 2.66
N LEU A 26 -2.57 5.38 3.78
CA LEU A 26 -2.31 3.93 3.82
C LEU A 26 -3.48 3.09 3.30
N ALA A 27 -4.72 3.58 3.37
CA ALA A 27 -5.92 2.83 3.00
C ALA A 27 -5.88 2.23 1.59
N PRO A 28 -5.39 2.93 0.54
CA PRO A 28 -5.13 2.34 -0.78
C PRO A 28 -4.28 1.07 -0.78
N LEU A 29 -3.34 0.94 0.16
CA LEU A 29 -2.39 -0.17 0.19
C LEU A 29 -3.05 -1.51 0.50
N ALA A 30 -4.27 -1.51 1.04
CA ALA A 30 -5.09 -2.71 1.19
C ALA A 30 -5.41 -3.40 -0.17
N PHE A 31 -5.22 -2.69 -1.28
CA PHE A 31 -5.53 -3.16 -2.64
C PHE A 31 -4.28 -3.35 -3.51
N VAL A 32 -3.09 -3.45 -2.90
CA VAL A 32 -1.84 -3.75 -3.62
C VAL A 32 -1.86 -5.18 -4.14
N ALA A 33 -1.33 -5.38 -5.35
CA ALA A 33 -1.25 -6.69 -5.99
C ALA A 33 -0.46 -7.68 -5.11
N PRO A 34 -0.97 -8.90 -4.89
CA PRO A 34 -0.31 -9.88 -4.04
C PRO A 34 1.16 -10.16 -4.41
N SER A 35 1.49 -10.14 -5.71
CA SER A 35 2.86 -10.30 -6.20
C SER A 35 3.82 -9.21 -5.74
N ILE A 36 3.35 -7.98 -5.53
CA ILE A 36 4.18 -6.88 -5.01
C ILE A 36 4.44 -7.12 -3.52
N VAL A 37 3.41 -7.52 -2.77
CA VAL A 37 3.55 -7.89 -1.36
C VAL A 37 4.56 -9.03 -1.20
N GLN A 38 4.46 -10.05 -2.05
CA GLN A 38 5.41 -11.16 -2.11
C GLN A 38 6.84 -10.68 -2.38
N SER A 39 7.04 -9.83 -3.40
CA SER A 39 8.36 -9.28 -3.73
C SER A 39 8.98 -8.48 -2.57
N ILE A 40 8.16 -7.76 -1.79
CA ILE A 40 8.62 -7.06 -0.58
C ILE A 40 9.04 -8.06 0.51
N ILE A 41 8.24 -9.10 0.76
CA ILE A 41 8.55 -10.16 1.74
C ILE A 41 9.85 -10.88 1.37
N GLU A 42 10.06 -11.14 0.09
CA GLU A 42 11.24 -11.81 -0.46
C GLU A 42 12.48 -10.89 -0.51
N GLY A 43 12.34 -9.60 -0.20
CA GLY A 43 13.44 -8.62 -0.33
C GLY A 43 13.85 -8.34 -1.78
N ALA A 44 13.03 -8.76 -2.76
CA ALA A 44 13.25 -8.56 -4.19
C ALA A 44 12.62 -7.25 -4.71
N ALA A 45 11.92 -6.52 -3.84
CA ALA A 45 11.33 -5.24 -4.20
C ALA A 45 12.42 -4.20 -4.52
N PRO A 46 12.23 -3.34 -5.53
CA PRO A 46 13.23 -2.34 -5.87
C PRO A 46 13.47 -1.35 -4.71
N ALA A 47 14.73 -0.94 -4.51
CA ALA A 47 15.13 -0.11 -3.36
C ALA A 47 14.45 1.27 -3.29
N ASN A 48 13.98 1.80 -4.42
CA ASN A 48 13.23 3.05 -4.46
C ASN A 48 11.72 2.86 -4.30
N LEU A 49 11.20 1.63 -4.18
CA LEU A 49 9.77 1.38 -4.07
C LEU A 49 9.29 1.82 -2.69
N THR A 50 8.79 3.05 -2.59
CA THR A 50 8.35 3.60 -1.31
C THR A 50 6.86 3.37 -1.05
N VAL A 51 6.49 3.29 0.23
CA VAL A 51 5.09 3.25 0.69
C VAL A 51 4.29 4.43 0.13
N THR A 52 4.90 5.62 0.08
CA THR A 52 4.26 6.84 -0.43
C THR A 52 4.00 6.78 -1.93
N GLU A 53 4.95 6.24 -2.71
CA GLU A 53 4.76 6.06 -4.16
C GLU A 53 3.69 5.01 -4.45
N LEU A 54 3.68 3.88 -3.75
CA LEU A 54 2.65 2.86 -3.88
C LEU A 54 1.26 3.42 -3.55
N ALA A 55 1.15 4.18 -2.45
CA ALA A 55 -0.10 4.80 -2.01
C ALA A 55 -0.63 5.86 -2.99
N LYS A 56 0.26 6.60 -3.66
CA LYS A 56 -0.10 7.67 -4.60
C LYS A 56 -0.41 7.16 -6.01
N SER A 57 0.23 6.06 -6.43
CA SER A 57 0.26 5.63 -7.82
C SER A 57 -0.89 4.71 -8.22
N SER A 58 -1.63 4.10 -7.29
CA SER A 58 -2.76 3.26 -7.70
C SER A 58 -3.69 2.85 -6.56
N VAL A 59 -4.99 2.84 -6.85
CA VAL A 59 -5.93 1.94 -6.15
C VAL A 59 -6.75 1.09 -7.13
N HIS A 60 -6.61 1.30 -8.45
CA HIS A 60 -7.62 0.79 -9.40
C HIS A 60 -7.11 -0.19 -10.46
N SER A 61 -5.80 -0.47 -10.55
CA SER A 61 -5.29 -1.47 -11.51
C SER A 61 -3.98 -2.12 -11.07
N TRP A 62 -4.03 -3.43 -10.78
CA TRP A 62 -2.82 -4.23 -10.53
C TRP A 62 -1.86 -4.20 -11.73
N ARG A 63 -2.39 -4.15 -12.96
CA ARG A 63 -1.55 -4.04 -14.16
C ARG A 63 -0.72 -2.75 -14.17
N GLN A 64 -1.29 -1.63 -13.71
CA GLN A 64 -0.55 -0.38 -13.53
C GLN A 64 0.47 -0.47 -12.38
N GLN A 65 0.13 -1.16 -11.29
CA GLN A 65 1.06 -1.39 -10.18
C GLN A 65 2.32 -2.14 -10.61
N HIS A 66 2.18 -3.17 -11.45
CA HIS A 66 3.33 -3.90 -11.98
C HIS A 66 4.28 -3.05 -12.81
N HIS A 67 3.82 -1.94 -13.41
CA HIS A 67 4.73 -1.02 -14.10
C HIS A 67 5.67 -0.31 -13.12
N LEU A 68 5.25 -0.05 -11.87
CA LEU A 68 6.10 0.55 -10.84
C LEU A 68 7.28 -0.35 -10.48
N LEU A 69 7.08 -1.67 -10.43
CA LEU A 69 8.17 -2.63 -10.27
C LEU A 69 9.19 -2.56 -11.41
N LYS A 70 8.73 -2.30 -12.64
CA LYS A 70 9.58 -2.30 -13.85
C LYS A 70 10.33 -0.99 -14.10
N VAL A 71 9.74 0.16 -13.75
CA VAL A 71 10.37 1.48 -13.97
C VAL A 71 11.55 1.70 -13.03
N SER A 72 11.56 1.04 -11.88
CA SER A 72 12.64 1.16 -10.90
C SER A 72 13.90 0.35 -11.18
N SER A 73 13.77 -0.83 -11.80
CA SER A 73 14.89 -1.74 -12.04
C SER A 73 15.94 -1.23 -13.06
N LYS A 74 15.78 -0.01 -13.60
CA LYS A 74 16.75 0.65 -14.47
C LYS A 74 17.51 1.73 -13.68
N ARG A 75 18.55 1.34 -12.94
CA ARG A 75 19.80 2.10 -12.78
C ARG A 75 20.94 1.15 -12.52
#